data_AF-A0A6P2R058-F1
#
_entry.id   AF-A0A6P2R058-F1
#
_cell.length_a   1.000
_cell.length_b   1.000
_cell.length_c   1.000
_cell.angle_alpha   90.00
_cell.angle_beta   90.00
_cell.angle_gamma   90.00
#
_symmetry.space_group_name_H-M   'P 1'
#
loop_
_entity.id
_entity.type
_entity.pdbx_description
1 polymer ?
#
loop_
_entity_poly.entity_id
_entity_poly.type
_entity_poly.pdbx_seq_one_letter_code
_entity_poly.pdbx_strand_id
1 'polypeptide(L)'
;MYKAIIPATDWYFAHPRVNEQERPVVWNLAAWGLKEDGEVIGLVGAFGPQHAAEGKTPHLVSVPPVAGAYLHRSQLTPVELEQATKR
;
A
#
# COMPACT_ATOMS: atom_id res chain seq x y z
N MET A 1 10.66 11.71 9.33
CA MET A 1 9.45 12.34 9.92
C MET A 1 8.61 12.88 8.77
N TYR A 2 7.28 12.80 8.85
CA TYR A 2 6.40 13.30 7.79
C TYR A 2 6.06 14.77 8.05
N LYS A 3 6.23 15.58 7.02
CA LYS A 3 5.80 16.97 6.95
C LYS A 3 4.29 17.08 6.77
N ALA A 4 3.70 16.18 5.97
CA ALA A 4 2.26 16.13 5.74
C ALA A 4 1.76 14.71 5.46
N ILE A 5 0.49 14.46 5.80
CA ILE A 5 -0.25 13.25 5.44
C ILE A 5 -1.42 13.68 4.54
N ILE A 6 -1.56 13.03 3.38
CA ILE A 6 -2.49 13.43 2.32
C ILE A 6 -3.37 12.21 1.96
N PRO A 7 -4.68 12.37 1.69
CA PRO A 7 -5.53 11.27 1.24
C PRO A 7 -5.01 10.60 -0.04
N ALA A 8 -5.09 9.27 -0.10
CA ALA A 8 -4.67 8.46 -1.25
C ALA A 8 -5.85 7.70 -1.88
N THR A 9 -7.01 8.38 -1.99
CA THR A 9 -8.23 7.79 -2.58
C THR A 9 -7.94 7.17 -3.94
N ASP A 10 -8.37 5.92 -4.13
CA ASP A 10 -8.17 5.15 -5.36
C ASP A 10 -6.71 4.89 -5.76
N TRP A 11 -5.75 5.06 -4.84
CA TRP A 11 -4.35 4.71 -5.09
C TRP A 11 -3.97 3.38 -4.44
N TYR A 12 -3.05 2.70 -5.13
CA TYR A 12 -2.55 1.38 -4.75
C TYR A 12 -1.04 1.32 -4.96
N PHE A 13 -0.39 0.42 -4.24
CA PHE A 13 0.94 -0.08 -4.58
C PHE A 13 0.82 -1.49 -5.15
N ALA A 14 1.26 -1.67 -6.39
CA ALA A 14 1.27 -2.95 -7.08
C ALA A 14 2.71 -3.48 -7.14
N HIS A 15 2.93 -4.60 -6.47
CA HIS A 15 4.13 -5.41 -6.62
C HIS A 15 3.88 -6.47 -7.70
N PRO A 16 4.71 -6.51 -8.75
CA PRO A 16 4.54 -7.46 -9.84
C PRO A 16 4.71 -8.90 -9.33
N ARG A 17 4.25 -9.85 -10.14
CA ARG A 17 4.50 -11.27 -9.91
C ARG A 17 6.02 -11.51 -9.96
N VAL A 18 6.55 -12.25 -8.99
CA VAL A 18 7.95 -12.70 -9.05
C VAL A 18 8.09 -13.87 -10.03
N ASN A 19 7.06 -14.73 -10.10
CA ASN A 19 6.98 -15.89 -10.99
C ASN A 19 5.62 -15.94 -11.73
N GLU A 20 5.54 -16.57 -12.91
CA GLU A 20 4.29 -16.63 -13.71
C GLU A 20 3.09 -17.25 -12.96
N GLN A 21 3.37 -18.17 -12.04
CA GLN A 21 2.39 -18.91 -11.25
C GLN A 21 1.83 -18.10 -10.07
N GLU A 22 2.50 -17.02 -9.66
CA GLU A 22 2.09 -16.18 -8.55
C GLU A 22 1.11 -15.09 -9.02
N ARG A 23 0.29 -14.59 -8.10
CA ARG A 23 -0.58 -13.43 -8.35
C ARG A 23 0.15 -12.15 -7.92
N PRO A 24 -0.08 -11.01 -8.60
CA PRO A 24 0.51 -9.75 -8.17
C PRO A 24 0.01 -9.41 -6.77
N VAL A 25 0.82 -8.72 -5.98
CA VAL A 25 0.39 -8.25 -4.67
C VAL A 25 0.00 -6.79 -4.80
N VAL A 26 -1.22 -6.48 -4.40
CA VAL A 26 -1.76 -5.11 -4.47
C VAL A 26 -2.16 -4.68 -3.07
N TRP A 27 -1.64 -3.54 -2.64
CA TRP A 27 -2.02 -2.90 -1.38
C TRP A 27 -2.76 -1.59 -1.67
N ASN A 28 -3.91 -1.38 -1.03
CA ASN A 28 -4.56 -0.08 -1.02
C ASN A 28 -3.73 0.90 -0.19
N LEU A 29 -3.46 2.09 -0.76
CA LEU A 29 -2.82 3.16 -0.01
C LEU A 29 -3.86 3.85 0.87
N ALA A 30 -3.58 3.91 2.15
CA ALA A 30 -4.40 4.65 3.09
C ALA A 30 -4.11 6.17 3.00
N ALA A 31 -2.86 6.53 2.73
CA ALA A 31 -2.43 7.92 2.60
C ALA A 31 -1.09 8.04 1.87
N TRP A 32 -0.78 9.27 1.43
CA TRP A 32 0.56 9.70 1.04
C TRP A 32 1.23 10.41 2.21
N GLY A 33 2.51 10.13 2.44
CA GLY A 33 3.37 10.87 3.34
C GLY A 33 4.35 11.73 2.56
N LEU A 34 4.33 13.04 2.77
CA LEU A 34 5.39 13.95 2.34
C LEU A 34 6.44 14.03 3.46
N LYS A 35 7.69 13.68 3.17
CA LYS A 35 8.81 13.82 4.11
C LYS A 35 9.42 15.22 4.04
N GLU A 36 10.23 15.56 5.03
CA GLU A 36 10.90 16.88 5.12
C GLU A 36 11.87 17.15 3.96
N ASP A 37 12.48 16.10 3.41
CA ASP A 37 13.38 16.15 2.25
C ASP A 37 12.63 16.26 0.90
N GLY A 38 11.30 16.31 0.93
CA GLY A 38 10.46 16.39 -0.27
C GLY A 38 10.08 15.03 -0.85
N GLU A 39 10.55 13.92 -0.30
CA GLU A 39 10.16 12.58 -0.76
C GLU A 39 8.67 12.31 -0.47
N VAL A 40 7.96 11.77 -1.46
CA VAL A 40 6.56 11.33 -1.30
C VAL A 40 6.54 9.81 -1.28
N ILE A 41 5.95 9.23 -0.23
CA ILE A 41 5.85 7.79 -0.05
C ILE A 41 4.42 7.35 0.26
N GLY A 42 4.00 6.22 -0.30
CA GLY A 42 2.71 5.60 0.00
C GLY A 42 2.72 4.92 1.36
N LEU A 43 1.62 5.10 2.10
CA LEU A 43 1.40 4.51 3.41
C LEU A 43 0.23 3.53 3.38
N VAL A 44 0.40 2.38 4.03
CA VAL A 44 -0.60 1.31 4.14
C VAL A 44 -0.91 1.06 5.61
N GLY A 45 -2.11 0.56 5.88
CA GLY A 45 -2.48 0.13 7.23
C GLY A 45 -1.75 -1.17 7.61
N ALA A 46 -0.95 -1.13 8.67
CA ALA A 46 -0.34 -2.32 9.27
C ALA A 46 -1.17 -2.74 10.49
N PHE A 47 -2.33 -3.35 10.22
CA PHE A 47 -3.16 -3.88 11.29
C PHE A 47 -3.89 -5.13 10.84
N GLY A 48 -3.91 -6.13 11.71
CA GLY A 48 -4.58 -7.40 11.44
C GLY A 48 -4.97 -8.07 12.76
N PRO A 49 -5.79 -9.14 12.70
CA PRO A 49 -6.33 -9.80 13.89
C PRO A 49 -5.26 -10.22 14.91
N GLN A 50 -4.09 -10.60 14.42
CA GLN A 50 -2.94 -11.00 15.23
C GLN A 50 -2.39 -9.84 16.06
N HIS A 51 -2.33 -8.63 15.49
CA HIS A 51 -1.87 -7.42 16.18
C HIS A 51 -2.86 -6.99 17.27
N ALA A 52 -4.16 -7.18 17.05
CA ALA A 52 -5.18 -6.90 18.06
C ALA A 52 -5.01 -7.78 19.30
N ALA A 53 -4.69 -9.07 19.12
CA ALA A 53 -4.45 -10.00 20.22
C ALA A 53 -3.23 -9.62 21.08
N GLU A 54 -2.25 -8.93 20.49
CA GLU A 54 -1.06 -8.42 21.18
C GLU A 54 -1.26 -7.03 21.81
N GLY A 55 -2.48 -6.47 21.74
CA GLY A 55 -2.78 -5.14 22.28
C GLY A 55 -2.13 -3.97 21.50
N LYS A 56 -1.66 -4.21 20.27
CA LYS A 56 -1.08 -3.16 19.43
C LYS A 56 -2.16 -2.28 18.83
N THR A 57 -1.93 -0.97 18.80
CA THR A 57 -2.84 -0.02 18.13
C THR A 57 -2.62 -0.04 16.61
N PRO A 58 -3.69 0.08 15.80
CA PRO A 58 -3.56 0.28 14.35
C PRO A 58 -2.67 1.48 14.03
N HIS A 59 -1.82 1.34 13.02
CA HIS A 59 -0.92 2.41 12.58
C HIS A 59 -0.61 2.29 11.09
N LEU A 60 -0.09 3.38 10.53
CA LEU A 60 0.38 3.43 9.15
C LEU A 60 1.86 3.07 9.06
N VAL A 61 2.22 2.31 8.04
CA VAL A 61 3.61 2.01 7.68
C VAL A 61 3.86 2.35 6.22
N SER A 62 5.12 2.63 5.87
CA SER A 62 5.50 2.73 4.48
C SER A 62 5.37 1.38 3.79
N VAL A 63 5.03 1.38 2.51
CA VAL A 63 5.14 0.16 1.70
C VAL A 63 6.56 -0.42 1.78
N PRO A 64 6.72 -1.76 1.79
CA PRO A 64 8.03 -2.39 1.82
C PRO A 64 8.91 -1.92 0.65
N PRO A 65 10.25 -1.85 0.84
CA PRO A 65 11.19 -1.45 -0.21
C PRO A 65 11.40 -2.60 -1.22
N VAL A 66 10.33 -2.97 -1.92
CA VAL A 66 10.31 -4.01 -2.95
C VAL A 66 9.99 -3.39 -4.31
N ALA A 67 10.32 -4.09 -5.39
CA ALA A 67 9.99 -3.63 -6.74
C ALA A 67 8.48 -3.42 -6.88
N GLY A 68 8.04 -2.35 -7.54
CA GLY A 68 6.60 -2.10 -7.69
C GLY A 68 6.34 -0.70 -8.17
N ALA A 69 5.05 -0.40 -8.35
CA ALA A 69 4.60 0.90 -8.80
C ALA A 69 3.40 1.37 -8.00
N TYR A 70 3.32 2.69 -7.81
CA TYR A 70 2.10 3.32 -7.38
C TYR A 70 1.17 3.50 -8.58
N LEU A 71 -0.03 2.96 -8.48
CA LEU A 71 -1.02 2.97 -9.54
C LEU A 71 -2.33 3.53 -9.01
N HIS A 72 -2.94 4.42 -9.77
CA HIS A 72 -4.33 4.79 -9.57
C HIS A 72 -5.23 3.62 -10.02
N ARG A 73 -6.45 3.53 -9.48
CA ARG A 73 -7.43 2.48 -9.77
C ARG A 73 -7.62 2.24 -11.28
N SER A 74 -7.64 3.32 -12.07
CA SER A 74 -7.82 3.28 -13.52
C SER A 74 -6.62 2.69 -14.29
N GLN A 75 -5.47 2.56 -13.64
CA GLN A 75 -4.24 2.00 -14.21
C GLN A 75 -4.05 0.52 -13.84
N LEU A 76 -4.86 0.00 -12.91
CA LEU A 76 -4.79 -1.42 -12.53
C LEU A 76 -5.26 -2.30 -13.68
N THR A 77 -4.53 -3.37 -13.92
CA THR A 77 -5.01 -4.47 -14.76
C THR A 77 -6.20 -5.17 -14.11
N PRO A 78 -7.02 -5.93 -14.86
CA PRO A 78 -8.14 -6.68 -14.30
C PRO A 78 -7.72 -7.61 -13.14
N VAL A 79 -6.55 -8.26 -13.27
CA VAL A 79 -6.03 -9.16 -12.23
C VAL A 79 -5.65 -8.39 -10.97
N GLU A 80 -5.02 -7.23 -11.11
CA GLU A 80 -4.64 -6.39 -9.96
C GLU A 80 -5.88 -5.80 -9.27
N LEU A 81 -6.90 -5.40 -10.04
CA LEU A 81 -8.16 -4.92 -9.50
C LEU A 81 -8.88 -5.99 -8.67
N GLU A 82 -8.82 -7.26 -9.10
CA GLU A 82 -9.32 -8.39 -8.30
C GLU A 82 -8.52 -8.63 -7.02
N GLN A 83 -7.23 -8.27 -6.96
CA GLN A 83 -6.45 -8.37 -5.72
C GLN A 83 -6.70 -7.17 -4.82
N ALA A 84 -6.93 -5.99 -5.39
CA ALA A 84 -7.21 -4.74 -4.67
C ALA A 84 -8.47 -4.80 -3.80
N THR A 85 -9.42 -5.69 -4.11
CA THR A 85 -10.66 -5.88 -3.34
C THR A 85 -10.55 -6.89 -2.20
N LYS A 86 -9.43 -7.62 -2.09
CA LYS A 86 -9.24 -8.71 -1.12
C LYS A 86 -8.57 -8.28 0.17
N ARG A 87 -8.17 -7.01 0.30
CA ARG A 87 -7.42 -6.49 1.44
C ARG A 87 -8.00 -5.19 1.95
#